data_AF-A0A519LHA0-F1
#
_entry.id   AF-A0A519LHA0-F1
#
_cell.length_a   1.000
_cell.length_b   1.000
_cell.length_c   1.000
_cell.angle_alpha   90.00
_cell.angle_beta   90.00
_cell.angle_gamma   90.00
#
_symmetry.space_group_name_H-M   'P 1'
#
loop_
_entity.id
_entity.type
_entity.pdbx_description
1 polymer ?
#
loop_
_entity_poly.entity_id
_entity_poly.type
_entity_poly.pdbx_seq_one_letter_code
_entity_poly.pdbx_strand_id
1 'polypeptide(L)'
;IMPFFAFFLWLFHNKKKWYYFDHGIFTLHYFSFLLLIFLVMFIIDKLFGLFGENNPLSYISGITTFVGTLWMCYYFYPAHHRFYGESRIVSFIKSVCLFIINSIFILFLLTFYVLYTFINLH
;
A
#
# COMPACT_ATOMS: atom_id res chain seq x y z
N ILE A 1 -4.34 -0.58 -10.82
CA ILE A 1 -4.72 -0.77 -9.39
C ILE A 1 -5.17 0.56 -8.75
N MET A 2 -4.41 1.66 -8.86
CA MET A 2 -4.73 2.95 -8.21
C MET A 2 -6.14 3.53 -8.54
N PRO A 3 -6.60 3.59 -9.80
CA PRO A 3 -7.95 4.11 -10.10
C PRO A 3 -9.07 3.24 -9.50
N PHE A 4 -8.86 1.92 -9.46
CA PHE A 4 -9.80 0.98 -8.85
C PHE A 4 -9.88 1.16 -7.33
N PHE A 5 -8.74 1.36 -6.67
CA PHE A 5 -8.72 1.63 -5.24
C PHE A 5 -9.45 2.94 -4.89
N ALA A 6 -9.19 4.01 -5.66
CA ALA A 6 -9.90 5.28 -5.53
C ALA A 6 -11.42 5.12 -5.78
N PHE A 7 -11.80 4.26 -6.72
CA PHE A 7 -13.20 3.94 -7.00
C PHE A 7 -13.91 3.27 -5.82
N PHE A 8 -13.29 2.26 -5.19
CA PHE A 8 -13.86 1.64 -4.00
C PHE A 8 -13.92 2.63 -2.82
N LEU A 9 -12.89 3.46 -2.63
CA LEU A 9 -12.91 4.54 -1.62
C LEU A 9 -14.11 5.48 -1.80
N TRP A 10 -14.37 5.88 -3.05
CA TRP A 10 -15.53 6.70 -3.41
C TRP A 10 -16.85 5.99 -3.16
N LEU A 11 -16.94 4.68 -3.43
CA LEU A 11 -18.13 3.87 -3.16
C LEU A 11 -18.44 3.78 -1.65
N PHE A 12 -17.42 3.68 -0.80
CA PHE A 12 -17.57 3.60 0.67
C PHE A 12 -17.82 4.95 1.37
N HIS A 13 -17.77 6.07 0.63
CA HIS A 13 -17.97 7.40 1.17
C HIS A 13 -19.15 8.12 0.50
N ASN A 14 -19.67 9.14 1.18
CA ASN A 14 -20.83 9.86 0.70
C ASN A 14 -20.46 10.72 -0.52
N LYS A 15 -21.00 10.33 -1.68
CA LYS A 15 -20.77 10.96 -3.01
C LYS A 15 -21.20 12.44 -3.08
N LYS A 16 -22.00 12.93 -2.12
CA LYS A 16 -22.39 14.35 -2.03
C LYS A 16 -21.33 15.24 -1.39
N LYS A 17 -20.46 14.68 -0.54
CA LYS A 17 -19.44 15.43 0.21
C LYS A 17 -18.05 15.31 -0.41
N TRP A 18 -17.77 14.19 -1.08
CA TRP A 18 -16.46 13.87 -1.63
C TRP A 18 -16.59 13.48 -3.10
N TYR A 19 -15.85 14.16 -3.97
CA TYR A 19 -15.78 13.82 -5.37
C TYR A 19 -14.78 12.68 -5.59
N TYR A 20 -14.97 11.90 -6.65
CA TYR A 20 -14.02 10.84 -7.03
C TYR A 20 -12.58 11.36 -7.14
N PHE A 21 -12.40 12.60 -7.56
CA PHE A 21 -11.10 13.27 -7.64
C PHE A 21 -10.38 13.37 -6.29
N ASP A 22 -11.11 13.66 -5.21
CA ASP A 22 -10.54 13.77 -3.86
C ASP A 22 -10.01 12.42 -3.37
N HIS A 23 -10.75 11.34 -3.66
CA HIS A 23 -10.32 9.98 -3.38
C HIS A 23 -9.12 9.56 -4.24
N GLY A 24 -9.04 10.04 -5.48
CA GLY A 24 -7.91 9.88 -6.38
C GLY A 24 -6.63 10.52 -5.82
N ILE A 25 -6.72 11.77 -5.36
CA ILE A 25 -5.59 12.49 -4.74
C ILE A 25 -5.10 11.77 -3.48
N PHE A 26 -6.02 11.38 -2.60
CA PHE A 26 -5.67 10.61 -1.39
C PHE A 26 -4.94 9.31 -1.74
N THR A 27 -5.46 8.57 -2.73
CA THR A 27 -4.86 7.33 -3.21
C THR A 27 -3.45 7.58 -3.75
N LEU A 28 -3.27 8.62 -4.56
CA LEU A 28 -1.98 8.96 -5.14
C LEU A 28 -0.95 9.29 -4.05
N HIS A 29 -1.30 10.15 -3.09
CA HIS A 29 -0.40 10.46 -1.98
C HIS A 29 -0.04 9.22 -1.15
N TYR A 30 -0.99 8.33 -0.89
CA TYR A 30 -0.74 7.10 -0.16
C TYR A 30 0.23 6.17 -0.91
N PHE A 31 -0.02 5.90 -2.20
CA PHE A 31 0.86 5.03 -3.00
C PHE A 31 2.24 5.67 -3.23
N SER A 32 2.31 6.99 -3.42
CA SER A 32 3.59 7.71 -3.52
C SER A 32 4.40 7.62 -2.22
N PHE A 33 3.75 7.73 -1.06
CA PHE A 33 4.41 7.54 0.23
C PHE A 33 4.93 6.12 0.40
N LEU A 34 4.11 5.11 0.09
CA LEU A 34 4.51 3.71 0.12
C LEU A 34 5.73 3.45 -0.78
N LEU A 35 5.68 3.94 -2.03
CA LEU A 35 6.78 3.77 -2.97
C LEU A 35 8.05 4.45 -2.47
N LEU A 36 7.93 5.66 -1.91
CA LEU A 36 9.06 6.41 -1.37
C LEU A 36 9.71 5.66 -0.20
N ILE A 37 8.93 5.14 0.75
CA ILE A 37 9.51 4.43 1.89
C ILE A 37 10.07 3.07 1.46
N PHE A 38 9.44 2.37 0.50
CA PHE A 38 10.04 1.19 -0.13
C PHE A 38 11.38 1.52 -0.79
N LEU A 39 11.48 2.64 -1.51
CA LEU A 39 12.71 3.08 -2.15
C LEU A 39 13.80 3.36 -1.11
N VAL A 40 13.46 4.07 -0.03
CA VAL A 40 14.40 4.36 1.06
C VAL A 40 14.89 3.06 1.71
N MET A 41 13.98 2.13 2.03
CA MET A 41 14.32 0.83 2.60
C MET A 41 15.21 0.01 1.65
N PHE A 42 14.90 0.02 0.35
CA PHE A 42 15.71 -0.66 -0.67
C PHE A 42 17.12 -0.09 -0.78
N ILE A 43 17.26 1.24 -0.74
CA ILE A 43 18.59 1.89 -0.76
C ILE A 43 19.38 1.53 0.50
N ILE A 44 18.74 1.57 1.67
CA ILE A 44 19.38 1.21 2.94
C ILE A 44 19.87 -0.24 2.91
N ASP A 45 19.03 -1.16 2.45
CA ASP A 45 19.37 -2.58 2.35
C ASP A 45 20.53 -2.81 1.37
N LYS A 46 20.51 -2.16 0.21
CA LYS A 46 21.61 -2.24 -0.76
C LYS A 46 22.91 -1.64 -0.22
N LEU A 47 22.85 -0.51 0.47
CA LEU A 47 24.03 0.11 1.08
C LEU A 47 24.65 -0.79 2.14
N PHE A 48 23.84 -1.39 3.02
CA PHE A 48 24.35 -2.29 4.05
C PHE A 48 24.83 -3.64 3.48
N GLY A 49 24.19 -4.14 2.42
CA GLY A 49 24.62 -5.35 1.73
C GLY A 49 26.01 -5.25 1.09
N LEU A 50 26.50 -4.05 0.77
CA LEU A 50 27.86 -3.84 0.24
C LEU A 50 28.97 -4.14 1.27
N PHE A 51 28.66 -4.14 2.57
CA PHE A 51 29.64 -4.36 3.63
C PHE A 51 29.80 -5.84 4.05
N GLY A 52 29.14 -6.76 3.33
CA GLY A 52 29.19 -8.21 3.56
C GLY A 52 28.17 -8.69 4.60
N GLU A 53 27.64 -9.91 4.39
CA GLU A 53 26.52 -10.48 5.18
C GLU A 53 26.83 -10.68 6.67
N ASN A 54 28.11 -10.84 7.02
CA ASN A 54 28.58 -11.14 8.38
C ASN A 54 28.79 -9.89 9.24
N ASN A 55 28.49 -8.70 8.71
CA ASN A 55 28.69 -7.44 9.41
C ASN A 55 27.50 -7.18 10.36
N PRO A 56 27.70 -6.68 11.60
CA PRO A 56 26.62 -6.24 12.48
C PRO A 56 25.61 -5.26 11.83
N LEU A 57 26.00 -4.57 10.74
CA LEU A 57 25.11 -3.75 9.91
C LEU A 57 23.94 -4.52 9.28
N SER A 58 24.07 -5.82 9.02
CA SER A 58 22.98 -6.65 8.45
C SER A 58 21.80 -6.79 9.41
N TYR A 59 22.06 -6.92 10.72
CA TYR A 59 21.01 -6.93 11.75
C TYR A 59 20.27 -5.59 11.83
N ILE A 60 20.98 -4.48 11.66
CA ILE A 60 20.39 -3.13 11.63
C ILE A 60 19.49 -2.95 10.40
N SER A 61 19.91 -3.46 9.23
CA SER A 61 19.06 -3.47 8.02
C SER A 61 17.76 -4.25 8.25
N GLY A 62 17.85 -5.43 8.87
CA GLY A 62 16.69 -6.26 9.19
C GLY A 62 15.69 -5.57 10.12
N ILE A 63 16.17 -4.95 11.20
CA ILE A 63 15.32 -4.20 12.13
C ILE A 63 14.67 -3.00 11.42
N THR A 64 15.45 -2.27 10.63
CA THR A 64 14.95 -1.08 9.90
C THR A 64 13.86 -1.47 8.90
N THR A 65 14.05 -2.56 8.18
CA THR A 65 13.06 -3.11 7.23
C THR A 65 11.79 -3.57 7.95
N PHE A 66 11.92 -4.23 9.11
CA PHE A 66 10.78 -4.65 9.90
C PHE A 66 9.96 -3.46 10.44
N VAL A 67 10.63 -2.47 11.04
CA VAL A 67 10.01 -1.24 11.52
C VAL A 67 9.38 -0.45 10.37
N GLY A 68 10.07 -0.34 9.24
CA GLY A 68 9.56 0.30 8.02
C GLY A 68 8.29 -0.36 7.50
N THR A 69 8.24 -1.69 7.52
CA THR A 69 7.06 -2.47 7.11
C THR A 69 5.88 -2.25 8.06
N LEU A 70 6.12 -2.27 9.37
CA LEU A 70 5.09 -1.93 10.35
C LEU A 70 4.59 -0.49 10.18
N TRP A 71 5.49 0.44 9.90
CA TRP A 71 5.14 1.85 9.67
C TRP A 71 4.28 2.04 8.41
N MET A 72 4.59 1.31 7.33
CA MET A 72 3.77 1.29 6.11
C MET A 72 2.33 0.85 6.39
N CYS A 73 2.16 -0.24 7.13
CA CYS A 73 0.84 -0.74 7.51
C CYS A 73 0.11 0.25 8.45
N TYR A 74 0.82 0.83 9.41
CA TYR A 74 0.25 1.78 10.36
C TYR A 74 -0.19 3.08 9.67
N TYR A 75 0.63 3.65 8.79
CA TYR A 75 0.43 4.98 8.19
C TYR A 75 -0.92 5.14 7.47
N PHE A 76 -1.42 4.07 6.86
CA PHE A 76 -2.71 4.10 6.16
C PHE A 76 -3.86 4.55 7.06
N TYR A 77 -3.85 4.13 8.33
CA TYR A 77 -4.96 4.34 9.25
C TYR A 77 -5.08 5.78 9.75
N PRO A 78 -4.02 6.43 10.28
CA PRO A 78 -4.03 7.86 10.61
C PRO A 78 -4.34 8.74 9.40
N ALA A 79 -3.78 8.41 8.23
CA ALA A 79 -3.99 9.18 7.01
C ALA A 79 -5.47 9.16 6.60
N HIS A 80 -6.11 7.98 6.61
CA HIS A 80 -7.53 7.83 6.29
C HIS A 80 -8.42 8.57 7.29
N HIS A 81 -8.17 8.43 8.60
CA HIS A 81 -8.94 9.12 9.63
C HIS A 81 -8.86 10.64 9.49
N ARG A 82 -7.64 11.18 9.29
CA ARG A 82 -7.42 12.63 9.19
C ARG A 82 -8.02 13.24 7.93
N PHE A 83 -8.03 12.51 6.82
CA PHE A 83 -8.56 12.98 5.54
C PHE A 83 -10.09 13.03 5.54
N TYR A 84 -10.77 11.98 6.02
CA TYR A 84 -12.24 11.91 5.99
C TYR A 84 -12.93 12.46 7.25
N GLY A 85 -12.20 12.64 8.35
CA GLY A 85 -12.72 13.17 9.62
C GLY A 85 -13.76 12.27 10.30
N GLU A 86 -13.81 10.99 9.96
CA GLU A 86 -14.75 10.01 10.52
C GLU A 86 -14.28 9.47 11.88
N SER A 87 -15.15 8.80 12.63
CA SER A 87 -14.74 8.16 13.89
C SER A 87 -13.66 7.08 13.64
N ARG A 88 -12.72 6.95 14.58
CA ARG A 88 -11.56 6.06 14.47
C ARG A 88 -11.94 4.62 14.08
N ILE A 89 -13.00 4.08 14.68
CA ILE A 89 -13.48 2.71 14.41
C ILE A 89 -14.07 2.59 13.00
N VAL A 90 -14.84 3.57 12.53
CA VAL A 90 -15.42 3.54 11.18
C VAL A 90 -14.33 3.61 10.12
N SER A 91 -13.32 4.47 10.35
CA SER A 91 -12.13 4.55 9.52
C SER A 91 -11.40 3.21 9.47
N PHE A 92 -11.24 2.52 10.61
CA PHE A 92 -10.55 1.23 10.68
C PHE A 92 -11.27 0.15 9.86
N ILE A 93 -12.58 0.00 10.07
CA ILE A 93 -13.38 -1.02 9.39
C ILE A 93 -13.37 -0.78 7.87
N LYS A 94 -13.57 0.47 7.42
CA LYS A 94 -13.52 0.81 5.99
C LYS A 94 -12.14 0.52 5.40
N SER A 95 -11.07 0.88 6.09
CA SER A 95 -9.69 0.58 5.69
C SER A 95 -9.43 -0.92 5.54
N VAL A 96 -9.90 -1.74 6.50
CA VAL A 96 -9.75 -3.20 6.44
C VAL A 96 -10.58 -3.80 5.30
N CYS A 97 -11.83 -3.39 5.12
CA CYS A 97 -12.66 -3.83 4.00
C CYS A 97 -12.03 -3.47 2.64
N LEU A 98 -11.50 -2.26 2.50
CA LEU A 98 -10.78 -1.82 1.31
C LEU A 98 -9.55 -2.67 1.03
N PHE A 99 -8.79 -3.03 2.07
CA PHE A 99 -7.62 -3.90 1.93
C PHE A 99 -7.98 -5.30 1.44
N ILE A 100 -9.06 -5.89 1.97
CA ILE A 100 -9.55 -7.21 1.55
C ILE A 100 -10.00 -7.19 0.08
N ILE A 101 -10.81 -6.20 -0.30
CA ILE A 101 -11.28 -6.06 -1.70
C ILE A 101 -10.11 -5.88 -2.66
N ASN A 102 -9.14 -5.04 -2.30
CA ASN A 102 -7.94 -4.82 -3.11
C ASN A 102 -7.11 -6.12 -3.24
N SER A 103 -6.96 -6.89 -2.16
CA SER A 103 -6.25 -8.16 -2.17
C SER A 103 -6.91 -9.20 -3.09
N ILE A 104 -8.24 -9.32 -3.05
CA ILE A 104 -9.00 -10.20 -3.95
C ILE A 104 -8.83 -9.76 -5.40
N PHE A 105 -8.88 -8.45 -5.66
CA PHE A 105 -8.72 -7.90 -7.01
C PHE A 105 -7.31 -8.15 -7.59
N ILE A 106 -6.26 -7.98 -6.77
CA ILE A 106 -4.89 -8.29 -7.18
C ILE A 106 -4.74 -9.78 -7.49
N LEU A 107 -5.29 -10.67 -6.64
CA LEU A 107 -5.28 -12.11 -6.89
C LEU A 107 -5.96 -12.47 -8.21
N PHE A 108 -7.13 -11.88 -8.48
CA PHE A 108 -7.87 -12.07 -9.72
C PHE A 108 -7.05 -11.63 -10.94
N LEU A 109 -6.43 -10.43 -10.90
CA LEU A 109 -5.57 -9.94 -11.98
C LEU A 109 -4.34 -10.84 -12.19
N LEU A 110 -3.74 -11.32 -11.11
CA LEU A 110 -2.57 -12.21 -11.18
C LEU A 110 -2.92 -13.52 -11.87
N THR A 111 -4.07 -14.12 -11.53
CA THR A 111 -4.56 -15.34 -12.19
C THR A 111 -4.77 -15.13 -13.68
N PHE A 112 -5.42 -14.02 -14.07
CA PHE A 112 -5.59 -13.68 -15.49
C PHE A 112 -4.26 -13.49 -16.21
N TYR A 113 -3.32 -12.79 -15.59
CA TYR A 113 -2.00 -12.57 -16.14
C TYR A 113 -1.25 -13.90 -16.35
N VAL A 114 -1.25 -14.78 -15.36
CA VAL A 114 -0.63 -16.10 -15.45
C VAL A 114 -1.26 -16.93 -16.59
N LEU A 115 -2.59 -16.98 -16.68
CA LEU A 115 -3.29 -17.68 -17.77
C LEU A 115 -2.93 -17.10 -19.15
N TYR A 116 -2.90 -15.77 -19.28
CA TYR A 116 -2.50 -15.11 -20.52
C TYR A 116 -1.07 -15.47 -20.91
N THR A 117 -0.12 -15.43 -19.96
CA THR A 117 1.26 -15.83 -20.19
C THR A 117 1.36 -17.29 -20.62
N PHE A 118 0.64 -18.21 -19.99
CA PHE A 118 0.61 -19.62 -20.39
C PHE A 118 0.07 -19.84 -21.80
N ILE A 119 -0.99 -19.13 -22.20
CA ILE A 119 -1.57 -19.24 -23.54
C ILE A 119 -0.61 -18.70 -24.61
N ASN A 120 0.18 -17.66 -24.32
CA ASN A 120 1.14 -17.07 -25.27
C ASN A 120 2.52 -17.76 -25.27
N LEU A 121 2.81 -18.60 -24.27
CA LEU A 121 4.06 -19.38 -24.19
C LEU A 121 3.98 -20.72 -24.94
N HIS A 122 2.77 -21.19 -25.24
CA HIS A 122 2.48 -22.31 -26.14
C HIS A 122 2.14 -21.78 -27.54
#